data_AF-F0ZRM6-F1
#
_entry.id   AF-F0ZRM6-F1
#
_cell.length_a   1.000
_cell.length_b   1.000
_cell.length_c   1.000
_cell.angle_alpha   90.00
_cell.angle_beta   90.00
_cell.angle_gamma   90.00
#
_symmetry.space_group_name_H-M   'P 1'
#
loop_
_entity.id
_entity.type
_entity.pdbx_description
1 polymer ?
#
loop_
_entity_poly.entity_id
_entity_poly.type
_entity_poly.pdbx_seq_one_letter_code
_entity_poly.pdbx_strand_id
1 'polypeptide(L)'
;MKNKKSLDFGEFNQQINYLPHSLVNLNFGEFFNKQIIPNSLPSNVEKIVFSPLFNQKLLLNSLPLKLVHLEFGNNFNNQIPVDVLPQSLKTLIFGNRFNQIFLPGSLPSSILKLIIGNKGSTTASRFNNPINENVLPQTLKHFELNCPRYSHPTNESFLPSSLKIFIVPDNIIKNDLVF
;
A
#
# COMPACT_ATOMS: atom_id res chain seq x y z
N MET A 1 -22.17 -2.37 25.96
CA MET A 1 -20.76 -1.95 25.78
C MET A 1 -20.39 -2.16 24.31
N LYS A 2 -20.20 -1.08 23.53
CA LYS A 2 -19.80 -1.22 22.12
C LYS A 2 -18.34 -1.65 22.09
N ASN A 3 -18.07 -2.93 21.82
CA ASN A 3 -16.76 -3.44 21.44
C ASN A 3 -16.28 -2.65 20.22
N LYS A 4 -15.57 -1.54 20.44
CA LYS A 4 -14.97 -0.75 19.35
C LYS A 4 -13.82 -1.59 18.79
N LYS A 5 -14.15 -2.43 17.81
CA LYS A 5 -13.18 -3.13 16.95
C LYS A 5 -12.39 -2.17 16.06
N SER A 6 -12.70 -0.88 16.10
CA SER A 6 -12.09 0.16 15.28
C SER A 6 -11.69 1.36 16.14
N LEU A 7 -10.49 1.89 15.88
CA LEU A 7 -10.00 3.14 16.45
C LEU A 7 -9.67 4.11 15.32
N ASP A 8 -10.16 5.34 15.44
CA ASP A 8 -9.77 6.47 14.62
C ASP A 8 -8.97 7.45 15.50
N PHE A 9 -7.80 7.84 15.02
CA PHE A 9 -6.88 8.72 15.71
C PHE A 9 -7.28 10.20 15.59
N GLY A 10 -8.11 10.57 14.61
CA GLY A 10 -8.47 11.96 14.35
C GLY A 10 -7.22 12.84 14.20
N GLU A 11 -7.05 13.80 15.09
CA GLU A 11 -5.90 14.72 15.06
C GLU A 11 -4.66 14.21 15.83
N PHE A 12 -4.73 13.01 16.43
CA PHE A 12 -3.63 12.49 17.25
C PHE A 12 -2.35 12.30 16.43
N ASN A 13 -1.25 12.91 16.90
CA ASN A 13 0.07 12.83 16.27
C ASN A 13 1.19 12.66 17.30
N GLN A 14 1.01 11.74 18.26
CA GLN A 14 2.03 11.36 19.24
C GLN A 14 2.47 9.90 19.05
N GLN A 15 3.54 9.49 19.74
CA GLN A 15 4.04 8.13 19.64
C GLN A 15 3.01 7.13 20.18
N ILE A 16 2.81 6.02 19.47
CA ILE A 16 1.98 4.91 19.96
C ILE A 16 2.83 4.01 20.82
N ASN A 17 2.44 3.91 22.09
CA ASN A 17 3.09 3.01 23.05
C ASN A 17 2.20 1.80 23.36
N TYR A 18 0.88 2.01 23.48
CA TYR A 18 -0.08 0.96 23.81
C TYR A 18 -1.43 1.22 23.17
N LEU A 19 -2.06 0.16 22.66
CA LEU A 19 -3.42 0.18 22.13
C LEU A 19 -4.19 -1.06 22.64
N PRO A 20 -5.52 -0.98 22.80
CA PRO A 20 -6.32 -2.13 23.22
C PRO A 20 -6.16 -3.36 22.31
N HIS A 21 -5.96 -4.54 22.89
CA HIS A 21 -5.75 -5.80 22.16
C HIS A 21 -6.95 -6.26 21.31
N SER A 22 -8.14 -5.69 21.56
CA SER A 22 -9.39 -6.00 20.85
C SER A 22 -9.57 -5.24 19.54
N LEU A 23 -8.63 -4.35 19.18
CA LEU A 23 -8.70 -3.59 17.94
C LEU A 23 -8.45 -4.49 16.72
N VAL A 24 -9.27 -4.28 15.69
CA VAL A 24 -9.22 -4.96 14.39
C VAL A 24 -8.92 -3.95 13.28
N ASN A 25 -9.45 -2.73 13.38
CA ASN A 25 -9.24 -1.66 12.40
C ASN A 25 -8.57 -0.45 13.05
N LEU A 26 -7.54 0.09 12.40
CA LEU A 26 -6.87 1.33 12.79
C LEU A 26 -6.94 2.34 11.64
N ASN A 27 -7.52 3.51 11.93
CA ASN A 27 -7.38 4.69 11.09
C ASN A 27 -6.48 5.69 11.82
N PHE A 28 -5.35 6.04 11.21
CA PHE A 28 -4.37 6.96 11.78
C PHE A 28 -4.74 8.44 11.60
N GLY A 29 -5.97 8.73 11.15
CA GLY A 29 -6.53 10.08 11.16
C GLY A 29 -5.82 11.04 10.21
N GLU A 30 -5.82 12.33 10.51
CA GLU A 30 -5.39 13.37 9.58
C GLU A 30 -3.91 13.69 9.68
N PHE A 31 -3.35 13.74 10.91
CA PHE A 31 -2.04 14.33 11.15
C PHE A 31 -0.94 13.36 11.56
N PHE A 32 -1.25 12.08 11.78
CA PHE A 32 -0.28 11.13 12.31
C PHE A 32 0.93 10.93 11.38
N ASN A 33 2.12 11.24 11.89
CA ASN A 33 3.39 11.03 11.18
C ASN A 33 4.50 10.58 12.13
N LYS A 34 4.20 9.63 13.02
CA LYS A 34 5.16 9.02 13.94
C LYS A 34 5.54 7.62 13.48
N GLN A 35 6.75 7.19 13.82
CA GLN A 35 7.24 5.88 13.42
C GLN A 35 6.45 4.79 14.14
N ILE A 36 6.02 3.78 13.40
CA ILE A 36 5.46 2.56 13.98
C ILE A 36 6.63 1.69 14.42
N ILE A 37 6.82 1.59 15.74
CA ILE A 37 7.87 0.75 16.31
C ILE A 37 7.39 -0.70 16.39
N PRO A 38 8.29 -1.70 16.30
CA PRO A 38 7.91 -3.10 16.41
C PRO A 38 7.06 -3.39 17.64
N ASN A 39 6.04 -4.23 17.48
CA ASN A 39 5.12 -4.66 18.55
C ASN A 39 4.25 -3.55 19.20
N SER A 40 4.26 -2.31 18.68
CA SER A 40 3.39 -1.22 19.20
C SER A 40 1.92 -1.35 18.78
N LEU A 41 1.64 -2.08 17.70
CA LEU A 41 0.30 -2.31 17.20
C LEU A 41 -0.26 -3.65 17.70
N PRO A 42 -1.55 -3.73 18.05
CA PRO A 42 -2.16 -4.99 18.48
C PRO A 42 -2.11 -6.06 17.39
N SER A 43 -1.81 -7.30 17.78
CA SER A 43 -1.66 -8.44 16.86
C SER A 43 -2.94 -8.85 16.13
N ASN A 44 -4.12 -8.41 16.61
CA ASN A 44 -5.42 -8.69 16.00
C ASN A 44 -5.86 -7.67 14.94
N VAL A 45 -5.05 -6.64 14.68
CA VAL A 45 -5.37 -5.64 13.66
C VAL A 45 -5.26 -6.28 12.27
N GLU A 46 -6.35 -6.18 11.52
CA GLU A 46 -6.52 -6.69 10.15
C GLU A 46 -6.56 -5.56 9.12
N LYS A 47 -6.87 -4.33 9.53
CA LYS A 47 -6.92 -3.16 8.64
C LYS A 47 -6.19 -1.96 9.22
N ILE A 48 -5.30 -1.37 8.43
CA ILE A 48 -4.63 -0.10 8.71
C ILE A 48 -4.87 0.87 7.56
N VAL A 49 -5.29 2.08 7.89
CA VAL A 49 -5.31 3.25 6.99
C VAL A 49 -4.41 4.32 7.61
N PHE A 50 -3.30 4.64 6.95
CA PHE A 50 -2.37 5.66 7.40
C PHE A 50 -2.85 7.06 7.05
N SER A 51 -2.49 8.02 7.90
CA SER A 51 -2.76 9.44 7.67
C SER A 51 -2.21 9.93 6.32
N PRO A 52 -2.86 10.91 5.67
CA PRO A 52 -2.33 11.61 4.51
C PRO A 52 -0.92 12.19 4.71
N LEU A 53 -0.52 12.49 5.94
CA LEU A 53 0.78 13.04 6.30
C LEU A 53 1.84 11.99 6.65
N PHE A 54 1.45 10.72 6.84
CA PHE A 54 2.38 9.66 7.21
C PHE A 54 3.45 9.47 6.14
N ASN A 55 4.71 9.67 6.53
CA ASN A 55 5.87 9.50 5.66
C ASN A 55 7.07 8.92 6.43
N GLN A 56 6.82 7.94 7.29
CA GLN A 56 7.86 7.23 8.03
C GLN A 56 8.20 5.90 7.36
N LYS A 57 9.45 5.47 7.46
CA LYS A 57 9.85 4.12 7.03
C LYS A 57 9.12 3.08 7.87
N LEU A 58 8.66 2.01 7.23
CA LEU A 58 8.22 0.81 7.94
C LEU A 58 9.44 0.02 8.40
N LEU A 59 9.36 -0.47 9.64
CA LEU A 59 10.39 -1.34 10.23
C LEU A 59 9.96 -2.80 10.15
N LEU A 60 10.92 -3.72 10.16
CA LEU A 60 10.62 -5.14 10.31
C LEU A 60 9.79 -5.36 11.59
N ASN A 61 8.74 -6.18 11.51
CA ASN A 61 7.80 -6.45 12.60
C ASN A 61 7.02 -5.23 13.14
N SER A 62 7.00 -4.10 12.42
CA SER A 62 6.15 -2.94 12.78
C SER A 62 4.68 -3.13 12.44
N LEU A 63 4.37 -3.99 11.46
CA LEU A 63 3.00 -4.30 11.06
C LEU A 63 2.51 -5.61 11.70
N PRO A 64 1.23 -5.69 12.11
CA PRO A 64 0.64 -6.90 12.67
C PRO A 64 0.66 -8.07 11.69
N LEU A 65 0.93 -9.28 12.17
CA LEU A 65 0.99 -10.50 11.35
C LEU A 65 -0.37 -10.88 10.71
N LYS A 66 -1.50 -10.39 11.25
CA LYS A 66 -2.86 -10.62 10.71
C LYS A 66 -3.33 -9.52 9.74
N LEU A 67 -2.50 -8.53 9.43
CA LEU A 67 -2.90 -7.41 8.59
C LEU A 67 -3.28 -7.86 7.17
N VAL A 68 -4.56 -7.68 6.81
CA VAL A 68 -5.13 -8.05 5.51
C VAL A 68 -5.21 -6.85 4.56
N HIS A 69 -5.37 -5.64 5.10
CA HIS A 69 -5.54 -4.41 4.32
C HIS A 69 -4.65 -3.29 4.85
N LEU A 70 -3.83 -2.73 3.95
CA LEU A 70 -2.94 -1.62 4.23
C LEU A 70 -3.13 -0.51 3.19
N GLU A 71 -3.46 0.69 3.65
CA GLU A 71 -3.58 1.89 2.83
C GLU A 71 -2.63 2.97 3.36
N PHE A 72 -1.75 3.45 2.47
CA PHE A 72 -0.90 4.60 2.74
C PHE A 72 -1.55 5.90 2.29
N GLY A 73 -1.40 6.94 3.13
CA GLY A 73 -1.82 8.28 2.78
C GLY A 73 -0.96 8.94 1.69
N ASN A 74 -1.37 10.13 1.29
CA ASN A 74 -0.82 10.85 0.14
C ASN A 74 0.68 11.14 0.22
N ASN A 75 1.25 11.36 1.41
CA ASN A 75 2.65 11.78 1.54
C ASN A 75 3.67 10.64 1.59
N PHE A 76 3.22 9.39 1.74
CA PHE A 76 4.14 8.27 1.88
C PHE A 76 4.99 8.09 0.62
N ASN A 77 6.31 8.20 0.77
CA ASN A 77 7.28 8.01 -0.31
C ASN A 77 8.56 7.35 0.20
N ASN A 78 8.42 6.34 1.07
CA ASN A 78 9.55 5.53 1.52
C ASN A 78 9.56 4.20 0.77
N GLN A 79 10.75 3.69 0.47
CA GLN A 79 10.92 2.36 -0.09
C GLN A 79 10.42 1.32 0.92
N ILE A 80 9.74 0.28 0.41
CA ILE A 80 9.32 -0.88 1.22
C ILE A 80 10.41 -1.95 1.11
N PRO A 81 11.14 -2.25 2.19
CA PRO A 81 12.12 -3.34 2.19
C PRO A 81 11.46 -4.71 2.04
N VAL A 82 12.25 -5.71 1.65
CA VAL A 82 11.84 -7.12 1.66
C VAL A 82 11.46 -7.55 3.08
N ASP A 83 10.49 -8.46 3.21
CA ASP A 83 9.99 -9.04 4.47
C ASP A 83 9.30 -8.08 5.45
N VAL A 84 9.13 -6.79 5.11
CA VAL A 84 8.45 -5.83 5.99
C VAL A 84 6.93 -5.92 5.93
N LEU A 85 6.37 -6.29 4.77
CA LEU A 85 4.92 -6.51 4.63
C LEU A 85 4.55 -7.93 5.12
N PRO A 86 3.50 -8.08 5.94
CA PRO A 86 3.12 -9.38 6.48
C PRO A 86 2.54 -10.30 5.39
N GLN A 87 2.80 -11.61 5.50
CA GLN A 87 2.33 -12.63 4.55
C GLN A 87 0.80 -12.81 4.53
N SER A 88 0.05 -12.19 5.45
CA SER A 88 -1.42 -12.16 5.42
C SER A 88 -1.98 -11.07 4.51
N LEU A 89 -1.18 -10.10 4.07
CA LEU A 89 -1.63 -8.91 3.37
C LEU A 89 -2.27 -9.23 2.02
N LYS A 90 -3.52 -8.80 1.82
CA LYS A 90 -4.29 -9.04 0.59
C LYS A 90 -4.47 -7.80 -0.25
N THR A 91 -4.59 -6.64 0.38
CA THR A 91 -4.79 -5.34 -0.29
C THR A 91 -3.73 -4.35 0.15
N LEU A 92 -3.05 -3.75 -0.82
CA LEU A 92 -2.06 -2.71 -0.63
C LEU A 92 -2.39 -1.50 -1.51
N ILE A 93 -2.49 -0.32 -0.90
CA ILE A 93 -2.84 0.93 -1.59
C ILE A 93 -1.80 1.99 -1.27
N PHE A 94 -1.26 2.65 -2.30
CA PHE A 94 -0.35 3.78 -2.18
C PHE A 94 -1.00 5.09 -2.62
N GLY A 95 -0.78 6.16 -1.85
CA GLY A 95 -1.25 7.50 -2.17
C GLY A 95 -0.41 8.22 -3.24
N ASN A 96 -0.76 9.49 -3.50
CA ASN A 96 -0.29 10.23 -4.68
C ASN A 96 1.22 10.51 -4.75
N ARG A 97 1.94 10.62 -3.63
CA ARG A 97 3.37 10.96 -3.66
C ARG A 97 4.30 9.75 -3.74
N PHE A 98 3.77 8.54 -3.67
CA PHE A 98 4.58 7.33 -3.75
C PHE A 98 5.29 7.26 -5.11
N ASN A 99 6.61 7.24 -5.10
CA ASN A 99 7.46 7.16 -6.29
C ASN A 99 8.74 6.39 -5.99
N GLN A 100 8.60 5.18 -5.44
CA GLN A 100 9.72 4.29 -5.14
C GLN A 100 9.64 3.05 -6.01
N ILE A 101 10.79 2.47 -6.36
CA ILE A 101 10.84 1.16 -6.99
C ILE A 101 10.34 0.10 -6.01
N PHE A 102 9.66 -0.92 -6.54
CA PHE A 102 9.44 -2.16 -5.81
C PHE A 102 10.66 -3.06 -5.97
N LEU A 103 11.09 -3.68 -4.89
CA LEU A 103 12.19 -4.64 -4.92
C LEU A 103 11.60 -6.03 -5.22
N PRO A 104 12.29 -6.90 -5.96
CA PRO A 104 11.90 -8.30 -6.07
C PRO A 104 11.69 -8.92 -4.69
N GLY A 105 10.53 -9.52 -4.46
CA GLY A 105 10.15 -10.12 -3.16
C GLY A 105 9.64 -9.14 -2.10
N SER A 106 9.62 -7.81 -2.32
CA SER A 106 9.06 -6.88 -1.33
C SER A 106 7.54 -6.87 -1.27
N LEU A 107 6.87 -7.39 -2.31
CA LEU A 107 5.43 -7.63 -2.32
C LEU A 107 5.18 -9.11 -1.98
N PRO A 108 4.54 -9.44 -0.85
CA PRO A 108 4.26 -10.84 -0.51
C PRO A 108 3.31 -11.49 -1.51
N SER A 109 3.50 -12.80 -1.74
CA SER A 109 2.69 -13.62 -2.65
C SER A 109 1.23 -13.80 -2.21
N SER A 110 0.84 -13.19 -1.10
CA SER A 110 -0.53 -13.16 -0.62
C SER A 110 -1.34 -11.99 -1.19
N ILE A 111 -0.69 -10.95 -1.72
CA ILE A 111 -1.36 -9.77 -2.28
C ILE A 111 -2.23 -10.19 -3.47
N LEU A 112 -3.48 -9.75 -3.43
CA LEU A 112 -4.49 -9.94 -4.47
C LEU A 112 -4.84 -8.63 -5.17
N LYS A 113 -4.65 -7.50 -4.48
CA LYS A 113 -5.01 -6.17 -4.97
C LYS A 113 -3.91 -5.16 -4.66
N LEU A 114 -3.41 -4.49 -5.69
CA LEU A 114 -2.45 -3.40 -5.62
C LEU A 114 -3.03 -2.17 -6.33
N ILE A 115 -3.08 -1.04 -5.63
CA ILE A 115 -3.43 0.26 -6.22
C ILE A 115 -2.30 1.25 -5.96
N ILE A 116 -1.90 1.98 -7.00
CA ILE A 116 -0.91 3.06 -6.91
C ILE A 116 -1.54 4.35 -7.42
N GLY A 117 -1.59 5.36 -6.56
CA GLY A 117 -2.19 6.66 -6.85
C GLY A 117 -3.71 6.68 -6.61
N ASN A 118 -4.27 7.88 -6.49
CA ASN A 118 -5.68 8.08 -6.20
C ASN A 118 -6.47 8.52 -7.45
N LYS A 119 -7.50 7.73 -7.80
CA LYS A 119 -8.44 8.05 -8.88
C LYS A 119 -9.31 9.26 -8.47
N GLY A 120 -9.20 10.35 -9.21
CA GLY A 120 -9.97 11.58 -8.95
C GLY A 120 -9.28 12.59 -8.02
N SER A 121 -8.01 12.36 -7.67
CA SER A 121 -7.19 13.39 -7.01
C SER A 121 -7.02 14.62 -7.91
N THR A 122 -7.11 15.82 -7.31
CA THR A 122 -6.78 17.10 -7.96
C THR A 122 -5.28 17.24 -8.25
N THR A 123 -4.46 16.42 -7.61
CA THR A 123 -3.01 16.36 -7.85
C THR A 123 -2.65 15.06 -8.54
N ALA A 124 -1.87 15.15 -9.62
CA ALA A 124 -1.40 13.99 -10.35
C ALA A 124 -0.50 13.11 -9.46
N SER A 125 -0.81 11.81 -9.38
CA SER A 125 0.04 10.82 -8.72
C SER A 125 1.42 10.79 -9.37
N ARG A 126 2.46 10.64 -8.55
CA ARG A 126 3.86 10.86 -8.92
C ARG A 126 4.61 9.60 -9.39
N PHE A 127 4.02 8.42 -9.23
CA PHE A 127 4.71 7.18 -9.56
C PHE A 127 5.10 7.13 -11.04
N ASN A 128 6.39 7.06 -11.30
CA ASN A 128 6.98 6.95 -12.63
C ASN A 128 8.27 6.12 -12.58
N ASN A 129 8.23 4.99 -11.89
CA ASN A 129 9.31 4.00 -11.89
C ASN A 129 8.88 2.78 -12.70
N PRO A 130 9.77 2.12 -13.46
CA PRO A 130 9.40 0.95 -14.25
C PRO A 130 8.87 -0.18 -13.36
N ILE A 131 7.89 -0.93 -13.88
CA ILE A 131 7.47 -2.20 -13.28
C ILE A 131 8.36 -3.28 -13.90
N ASN A 132 9.32 -3.77 -13.12
CA ASN A 132 10.30 -4.77 -13.58
C ASN A 132 9.76 -6.19 -13.45
N GLU A 133 10.47 -7.14 -14.08
CA GLU A 133 10.21 -8.57 -13.91
C GLU A 133 10.21 -8.99 -12.43
N ASN A 134 9.40 -10.00 -12.09
CA ASN A 134 9.34 -10.62 -10.76
C ASN A 134 8.94 -9.69 -9.60
N VAL A 135 8.52 -8.45 -9.89
CA VAL A 135 8.03 -7.50 -8.88
C VAL A 135 6.58 -7.80 -8.48
N LEU A 136 5.70 -8.01 -9.45
CA LEU A 136 4.29 -8.27 -9.18
C LEU A 136 4.10 -9.73 -8.76
N PRO A 137 3.43 -10.01 -7.64
CA PRO A 137 3.21 -11.38 -7.19
C PRO A 137 2.27 -12.11 -8.16
N GLN A 138 2.55 -13.38 -8.46
CA GLN A 138 1.77 -14.18 -9.41
C GLN A 138 0.31 -14.40 -9.00
N THR A 139 -0.05 -14.09 -7.75
CA THR A 139 -1.41 -14.14 -7.20
C THR A 139 -2.22 -12.86 -7.41
N LEU A 140 -1.61 -11.79 -7.92
CA LEU A 140 -2.25 -10.48 -8.06
C LEU A 140 -3.41 -10.55 -9.06
N LYS A 141 -4.62 -10.30 -8.57
CA LYS A 141 -5.85 -10.33 -9.38
C LYS A 141 -6.27 -8.96 -9.88
N HIS A 142 -5.85 -7.91 -9.19
CA HIS A 142 -6.26 -6.54 -9.47
C HIS A 142 -5.07 -5.61 -9.32
N PHE A 143 -4.72 -4.92 -10.40
CA PHE A 143 -3.68 -3.91 -10.42
C PHE A 143 -4.23 -2.62 -11.04
N GLU A 144 -4.21 -1.53 -10.28
CA GLU A 144 -4.54 -0.19 -10.77
C GLU A 144 -3.35 0.75 -10.61
N LEU A 145 -2.95 1.36 -11.72
CA LEU A 145 -1.93 2.38 -11.80
C LEU A 145 -2.58 3.71 -12.17
N ASN A 146 -3.10 4.41 -11.16
CA ASN A 146 -3.78 5.70 -11.30
C ASN A 146 -2.76 6.85 -11.36
N CYS A 147 -1.82 6.79 -12.30
CA CYS A 147 -0.66 7.66 -12.39
C CYS A 147 -0.49 8.26 -13.80
N PRO A 148 -1.16 9.37 -14.13
CA PRO A 148 -1.25 9.89 -15.51
C PRO A 148 0.09 10.33 -16.11
N ARG A 149 1.16 10.44 -15.30
CA ARG A 149 2.52 10.76 -15.75
C ARG A 149 3.42 9.54 -15.90
N TYR A 150 2.89 8.34 -15.64
CA TYR A 150 3.63 7.11 -15.83
C TYR A 150 3.95 6.93 -17.32
N SER A 151 5.23 6.78 -17.63
CA SER A 151 5.77 6.85 -19.00
C SER A 151 6.70 5.68 -19.34
N HIS A 152 6.76 4.67 -18.47
CA HIS A 152 7.50 3.45 -18.74
C HIS A 152 6.60 2.43 -19.44
N PRO A 153 7.12 1.65 -20.40
CA PRO A 153 6.35 0.58 -21.01
C PRO A 153 6.01 -0.48 -19.96
N THR A 154 4.81 -1.05 -20.07
CA THR A 154 4.44 -2.25 -19.31
C THR A 154 4.69 -3.46 -20.19
N ASN A 155 5.77 -4.19 -19.92
CA ASN A 155 6.00 -5.46 -20.60
C ASN A 155 4.96 -6.49 -20.12
N GLU A 156 4.12 -6.99 -21.03
CA GLU A 156 3.09 -7.97 -20.71
C GLU A 156 3.64 -9.24 -20.07
N SER A 157 4.88 -9.62 -20.41
CA SER A 157 5.52 -10.80 -19.80
C SER A 157 5.79 -10.64 -18.30
N PHE A 158 5.77 -9.41 -17.77
CA PHE A 158 5.94 -9.13 -16.36
C PHE A 158 4.60 -9.15 -15.59
N LEU A 159 3.47 -9.24 -16.30
CA LEU A 159 2.15 -9.26 -15.69
C LEU A 159 1.82 -10.66 -15.14
N PRO A 160 1.26 -10.74 -13.92
CA PRO A 160 0.78 -12.00 -13.35
C PRO A 160 -0.30 -12.66 -14.20
N SER A 161 -0.18 -13.96 -14.43
CA SER A 161 -1.20 -14.74 -15.16
C SER A 161 -2.58 -14.77 -14.47
N SER A 162 -2.64 -14.45 -13.17
CA SER A 162 -3.90 -14.39 -12.41
C SER A 162 -4.62 -13.04 -12.49
N LEU A 163 -4.04 -12.06 -13.20
CA LEU A 163 -4.56 -10.70 -13.29
C LEU A 163 -5.90 -10.67 -14.03
N LYS A 164 -6.92 -10.11 -13.38
CA LYS A 164 -8.28 -9.98 -13.91
C LYS A 164 -8.67 -8.53 -14.21
N ILE A 165 -8.11 -7.62 -13.42
CA ILE A 165 -8.33 -6.18 -13.55
C ILE A 165 -6.96 -5.54 -13.68
N PHE A 166 -6.74 -4.89 -14.81
CA PHE A 166 -5.54 -4.13 -15.10
C PHE A 166 -5.95 -2.76 -15.60
N ILE A 167 -5.71 -1.73 -14.79
CA ILE A 167 -6.01 -0.34 -15.14
C ILE A 167 -4.69 0.41 -15.15
N VAL A 168 -4.36 0.99 -16.29
CA VAL A 168 -3.16 1.83 -16.48
C VAL A 168 -3.57 3.12 -17.20
N PRO A 169 -2.71 4.15 -17.17
CA PRO A 169 -2.98 5.39 -17.89
C PRO A 169 -3.12 5.16 -19.41
N ASP A 170 -3.99 5.95 -20.05
CA ASP A 170 -4.30 5.82 -21.49
C ASP A 170 -3.07 5.89 -22.40
N ASN A 171 -2.02 6.62 -21.98
CA ASN A 171 -0.78 6.74 -22.74
C ASN A 171 0.04 5.44 -22.78
N ILE A 172 -0.26 4.45 -21.94
CA ILE A 172 0.32 3.11 -21.97
C ILE A 172 -0.48 2.20 -22.91
N ILE A 173 -1.82 2.26 -22.83
CA ILE A 173 -2.72 1.43 -23.66
C ILE A 173 -2.49 1.67 -25.16
N LYS A 174 -2.18 2.91 -25.55
CA LYS A 174 -1.94 3.28 -26.96
C LYS A 174 -0.65 2.71 -27.56
N ASN A 175 0.31 2.27 -26.74
CA ASN A 175 1.64 1.88 -27.22
C ASN A 175 1.91 0.37 -27.14
N ASP A 176 1.28 -0.39 -26.23
CA ASP A 176 1.80 -1.72 -25.87
C ASP A 176 0.77 -2.85 -25.69
N LEU A 177 -0.55 -2.65 -25.89
CA LEU A 177 -1.54 -3.72 -25.69
C LEU A 177 -2.30 -4.02 -26.99
N VAL A 178 -1.87 -5.06 -27.71
CA VAL A 178 -2.66 -5.68 -28.79
C VAL A 178 -3.24 -6.97 -28.21
N PHE A 179 -4.54 -6.95 -27.88
CA PHE A 179 -5.27 -8.16 -27.44
C PHE A 179 -5.40 -9.20 -28.56
#